data_AF-A0A436S153-F1
#
_entry.id   AF-A0A436S153-F1
#
_cell.length_a   1.000
_cell.length_b   1.000
_cell.length_c   1.000
_cell.angle_alpha   90.00
_cell.angle_beta   90.00
_cell.angle_gamma   90.00
#
_symmetry.space_group_name_H-M   'P 1'
#
loop_
_entity.id
_entity.type
_entity.pdbx_description
1 polymer ?
#
loop_
_entity_poly.entity_id
_entity_poly.type
_entity_poly.pdbx_seq_one_letter_code
_entity_poly.pdbx_strand_id
1 'polypeptide(L)'
;LQAVIIAAGLDGIRSKADPGKRYDIDMYQFGHTVTDAPKLPLNLLDALREFDNDKSLKAALGEEFSSAYLKLKQQEWNSYASHFTQWERDHTLDI
;
A
#
# COMPACT_ATOMS: atom_id res chain seq x y z
N LEU A 1 -12.55 2.10 -6.08
CA LEU A 1 -12.26 1.30 -4.86
C LEU A 1 -12.77 -0.14 -4.98
N GLN A 2 -14.04 -0.39 -5.34
CA GLN A 2 -14.61 -1.75 -5.34
C GLN A 2 -13.95 -2.72 -6.34
N ALA A 3 -13.55 -2.24 -7.52
CA ALA A 3 -12.96 -3.09 -8.56
C ALA A 3 -11.69 -3.84 -8.12
N VAL A 4 -10.78 -3.18 -7.40
CA VAL A 4 -9.51 -3.80 -6.97
C VAL A 4 -9.72 -4.86 -5.89
N ILE A 5 -10.69 -4.65 -5.00
CA ILE A 5 -11.04 -5.62 -3.94
C ILE A 5 -11.63 -6.88 -4.56
N ILE A 6 -12.53 -6.72 -5.53
CA ILE A 6 -13.13 -7.85 -6.24
C ILE A 6 -12.06 -8.59 -7.06
N ALA A 7 -11.18 -7.87 -7.76
CA ALA A 7 -10.08 -8.47 -8.53
C ALA A 7 -9.17 -9.32 -7.64
N ALA A 8 -8.72 -8.79 -6.50
CA ALA A 8 -7.89 -9.52 -5.54
C ALA A 8 -8.62 -10.75 -4.96
N GLY A 9 -9.91 -10.62 -4.62
CA GLY A 9 -10.72 -11.74 -4.13
C GLY A 9 -10.88 -12.85 -5.16
N LEU A 10 -11.14 -12.51 -6.42
CA LEU A 10 -11.24 -13.47 -7.51
C LEU A 10 -9.89 -14.16 -7.79
N ASP A 11 -8.79 -13.43 -7.71
CA ASP A 11 -7.44 -14.01 -7.86
C ASP A 11 -7.11 -15.00 -6.74
N GLY A 12 -7.46 -14.67 -5.49
CA GLY A 12 -7.31 -15.58 -4.35
C GLY A 12 -8.12 -16.88 -4.52
N ILE A 13 -9.37 -16.79 -4.98
CA ILE A 13 -10.20 -17.97 -5.28
C ILE A 13 -9.56 -18.82 -6.39
N ARG A 14 -9.10 -18.18 -7.47
CA ARG A 14 -8.49 -18.86 -8.63
C ARG A 14 -7.19 -19.57 -8.27
N SER A 15 -6.33 -18.92 -7.49
CA SER A 15 -5.05 -19.46 -7.05
C SER A 15 -5.18 -20.41 -5.85
N LYS A 16 -6.37 -20.50 -5.25
CA LYS A 16 -6.60 -21.21 -3.97
C LYS A 16 -5.64 -20.71 -2.88
N ALA A 17 -5.47 -19.40 -2.81
CA ALA A 17 -4.56 -18.77 -1.88
C ALA A 17 -4.92 -19.13 -0.41
N ASP A 18 -3.89 -19.46 0.37
CA ASP A 18 -4.02 -19.60 1.82
C ASP A 18 -4.03 -18.20 2.44
N PRO A 19 -5.12 -17.79 3.14
CA PRO A 19 -5.16 -16.49 3.82
C PRO A 19 -4.22 -16.42 5.04
N GLY A 20 -3.58 -17.54 5.41
CA GLY A 20 -2.70 -17.65 6.54
C GLY A 20 -3.44 -17.82 7.86
N LYS A 21 -2.69 -17.75 8.95
CA LYS A 21 -3.20 -17.95 10.31
C LYS A 21 -4.10 -16.77 10.72
N ARG A 22 -5.30 -17.10 11.21
CA ARG A 22 -6.17 -16.14 11.89
C ARG A 22 -5.57 -15.72 13.24
N TYR A 23 -5.65 -14.42 13.54
CA TYR A 23 -5.24 -13.85 14.81
C TYR A 23 -6.47 -13.34 15.58
N ASP A 24 -6.77 -13.96 16.72
CA ASP A 24 -7.86 -13.58 17.63
C ASP A 24 -7.32 -12.77 18.83
N ILE A 25 -6.68 -11.64 18.54
CA ILE A 25 -6.12 -10.72 19.53
C ILE A 25 -6.52 -9.28 19.21
N ASP A 26 -6.52 -8.42 20.22
CA ASP A 26 -6.52 -6.98 19.97
C ASP A 26 -5.18 -6.60 19.32
N MET A 27 -5.20 -6.33 18.01
CA MET A 27 -4.01 -5.97 17.25
C MET A 27 -3.40 -4.63 17.67
N TYR A 28 -4.18 -3.71 18.27
CA TYR A 28 -3.64 -2.44 18.75
C TYR A 28 -2.86 -2.63 20.06
N GLN A 29 -3.36 -3.47 20.96
CA GLN A 29 -2.70 -3.73 22.24
C GLN A 29 -1.58 -4.79 22.13
N PHE A 30 -1.83 -5.88 21.42
CA PHE A 30 -0.98 -7.06 21.40
C PHE A 30 -0.34 -7.35 20.04
N GLY A 31 -0.52 -6.50 19.03
CA GLY A 31 0.04 -6.73 17.69
C GLY A 31 1.57 -6.89 17.66
N HIS A 32 2.27 -6.32 18.65
CA HIS A 32 3.72 -6.49 18.81
C HIS A 32 4.14 -7.95 19.09
N THR A 33 3.22 -8.80 19.52
CA THR A 33 3.46 -10.24 19.74
C THR A 33 3.44 -11.05 18.44
N VAL A 34 2.92 -10.47 17.35
CA VAL A 34 2.87 -11.09 16.02
C VAL A 34 4.09 -10.62 15.22
N THR A 35 5.08 -11.50 15.08
CA THR A 35 6.39 -11.14 14.50
C THR A 35 6.50 -11.42 13.00
N ASP A 36 5.61 -12.23 12.45
CA ASP A 36 5.66 -12.80 11.10
C ASP A 36 4.53 -12.30 10.18
N ALA A 37 3.64 -11.43 10.68
CA ALA A 37 2.59 -10.85 9.84
C ALA A 37 3.17 -9.82 8.85
N PRO A 38 2.82 -9.92 7.54
CA PRO A 38 3.18 -8.90 6.58
C PRO A 38 2.52 -7.57 6.96
N LYS A 39 3.31 -6.49 6.92
CA LYS A 39 2.84 -5.15 7.24
C LYS A 39 2.32 -4.47 5.99
N LEU A 40 1.29 -3.64 6.17
CA LEU A 40 0.86 -2.74 5.12
C LEU A 40 1.96 -1.69 4.83
N PRO A 41 2.03 -1.19 3.59
CA PRO A 41 2.89 -0.07 3.26
C PRO A 41 2.65 1.12 4.20
N LEU A 42 3.72 1.73 4.69
CA LEU A 42 3.64 2.83 5.67
C LEU A 42 3.28 4.17 5.04
N ASN A 43 3.48 4.31 3.73
CA ASN A 43 3.26 5.53 3.00
C ASN A 43 2.79 5.22 1.57
N LEU A 44 2.38 6.27 0.85
CA LEU A 44 1.89 6.15 -0.51
C LEU A 44 2.96 5.62 -1.47
N LEU A 45 4.22 6.07 -1.37
CA LEU A 45 5.29 5.63 -2.27
C LEU A 45 5.50 4.11 -2.21
N ASP A 46 5.53 3.55 -1.01
CA ASP A 46 5.68 2.11 -0.83
C ASP A 46 4.44 1.36 -1.34
N ALA A 47 3.24 1.89 -1.13
CA ALA A 47 2.02 1.30 -1.70
C ALA A 47 2.02 1.30 -3.24
N LEU A 48 2.53 2.36 -3.88
CA LEU A 48 2.66 2.42 -5.33
C LEU A 48 3.69 1.41 -5.85
N ARG A 49 4.80 1.22 -5.14
CA ARG A 49 5.83 0.23 -5.50
C ARG A 49 5.31 -1.20 -5.38
N GLU A 50 4.61 -1.51 -4.29
CA GLU A 50 3.97 -2.82 -4.12
C GLU A 50 2.93 -3.07 -5.22
N PHE A 51 2.11 -2.06 -5.55
CA PHE A 51 1.16 -2.18 -6.65
C PHE A 51 1.85 -2.39 -8.02
N ASP A 52 2.94 -1.69 -8.31
CA ASP A 52 3.67 -1.86 -9.57
C ASP A 52 4.37 -3.23 -9.67
N ASN A 53 4.75 -3.82 -8.54
CA ASN A 53 5.32 -5.17 -8.52
C ASN A 53 4.26 -6.26 -8.73
N ASP A 54 2.98 -6.00 -8.47
CA ASP A 54 1.89 -6.97 -8.62
C ASP A 54 1.37 -7.06 -10.06
N LYS A 55 1.93 -7.99 -10.82
CA LYS A 55 1.51 -8.27 -12.21
C LYS A 55 0.09 -8.80 -12.31
N SER A 56 -0.38 -9.57 -11.34
CA SER A 56 -1.73 -10.15 -11.38
C SER A 56 -2.79 -9.06 -11.25
N LEU A 57 -2.57 -8.15 -10.31
CA LEU A 57 -3.46 -7.04 -10.06
C LEU A 57 -3.44 -6.01 -11.19
N LYS A 58 -2.26 -5.71 -11.75
CA LYS A 58 -2.15 -4.83 -12.94
C LYS A 58 -2.86 -5.41 -14.16
N ALA A 59 -2.72 -6.71 -14.41
CA ALA A 59 -3.44 -7.39 -15.48
C ALA A 59 -4.96 -7.34 -15.26
N ALA A 60 -5.43 -7.51 -14.02
CA ALA A 60 -6.85 -7.47 -13.70
C ALA A 60 -7.49 -6.08 -13.85
N LEU A 61 -6.73 -5.01 -13.57
CA LEU A 61 -7.17 -3.63 -13.74
C LEU A 61 -6.91 -3.06 -15.14
N GLY A 62 -6.05 -3.72 -15.92
CA GLY A 62 -5.54 -3.26 -17.21
C GLY A 62 -4.17 -2.58 -17.08
N GLU A 63 -3.22 -3.00 -17.89
CA GLU A 63 -1.82 -2.54 -17.83
C GLU A 63 -1.70 -1.03 -18.14
N GLU A 64 -2.42 -0.55 -19.15
CA GLU A 64 -2.40 0.88 -19.52
C GLU A 64 -3.00 1.75 -18.42
N PHE A 65 -4.12 1.33 -17.85
CA PHE A 65 -4.75 2.01 -16.73
C PHE A 65 -3.83 2.05 -15.52
N SER A 66 -3.26 0.90 -15.14
CA SER A 66 -2.37 0.77 -14.00
C SER A 66 -1.13 1.66 -14.15
N SER A 67 -0.52 1.68 -15.34
CA SER A 67 0.63 2.52 -15.67
C SER A 67 0.29 4.02 -15.57
N ALA A 68 -0.86 4.43 -16.11
CA ALA A 68 -1.31 5.82 -16.04
C ALA A 68 -1.60 6.25 -14.59
N TYR A 69 -2.23 5.38 -13.80
CA TYR A 69 -2.52 5.63 -12.39
C TYR A 69 -1.25 5.75 -11.54
N LEU A 70 -0.30 4.81 -11.70
CA LEU A 70 1.01 4.85 -11.04
C LEU A 70 1.75 6.15 -11.35
N LYS A 71 1.79 6.56 -12.62
CA LYS A 71 2.41 7.83 -13.03
C LYS A 71 1.77 9.04 -12.35
N LEU A 72 0.43 9.11 -12.33
CA LEU A 72 -0.29 10.21 -11.70
C LEU A 72 -0.01 10.28 -10.20
N LYS A 73 -0.07 9.14 -9.50
CA LYS A 73 0.14 9.08 -8.05
C LYS A 73 1.59 9.29 -7.63
N GLN A 74 2.55 8.89 -8.48
CA GLN A 74 3.95 9.22 -8.26
C GLN A 74 4.21 10.72 -8.35
N GLN A 75 3.54 11.42 -9.28
CA GLN A 75 3.62 12.89 -9.37
C GLN A 75 3.04 13.55 -8.12
N GLU A 76 1.89 13.07 -7.64
CA GLU A 76 1.28 13.55 -6.39
C GLU A 76 2.21 13.35 -5.18
N TRP A 77 2.82 12.17 -5.05
CA TRP A 77 3.80 11.89 -4.00
C TRP A 77 5.00 12.85 -4.07
N ASN A 78 5.58 13.02 -5.26
CA ASN A 78 6.73 13.89 -5.45
C ASN A 78 6.40 15.35 -5.14
N SER A 79 5.19 15.80 -5.48
CA SER A 79 4.71 17.13 -5.11
C SER A 79 4.60 17.26 -3.60
N TYR A 80 3.98 16.28 -2.92
CA TYR A 80 3.84 16.32 -1.46
C TYR A 80 5.21 16.31 -0.76
N ALA A 81 6.09 15.39 -1.14
CA ALA A 81 7.40 15.20 -0.50
C ALA A 81 8.39 16.35 -0.76
N SER A 82 8.13 17.22 -1.75
CA SER A 82 8.94 18.43 -1.97
C SER A 82 8.47 19.63 -1.16
N HIS A 83 7.29 19.55 -0.52
CA HIS A 83 6.79 20.62 0.34
C HIS A 83 7.38 20.52 1.74
N PHE A 84 7.91 21.65 2.23
CA PHE A 84 8.29 21.78 3.63
C PHE A 84 7.02 21.88 4.49
N THR A 85 6.83 20.92 5.37
CA THR A 85 5.69 20.88 6.28
C THR A 85 5.87 21.91 7.41
N GLN A 86 4.77 22.27 8.08
CA GLN A 86 4.85 23.14 9.25
C GLN A 86 5.64 22.46 10.38
N TRP A 87 5.45 21.16 10.58
CA TRP A 87 6.17 20.40 11.59
C TRP A 87 7.69 20.50 11.39
N GLU A 88 8.17 20.34 10.16
CA GLU A 88 9.61 20.48 9.87
C GLU A 88 10.10 21.90 10.17
N ARG A 89 9.34 22.95 9.81
CA ARG A 89 9.71 24.33 10.17
C ARG A 89 9.87 24.50 11.68
N ASP A 90 8.91 24.01 12.44
CA ASP A 90 8.86 24.18 13.90
C ASP A 90 9.96 23.37 14.63
N HIS A 91 10.51 22.32 14.01
CA HIS A 91 11.42 21.38 14.66
C HIS A 91 12.84 21.34 14.07
N THR A 92 13.11 22.03 12.96
CA THR A 92 14.42 21.97 12.28
C THR A 92 15.09 23.33 12.06
N LEU A 93 14.39 24.45 12.25
CA LEU A 93 14.93 25.80 11.96
C LEU A 93 15.57 26.51 13.17
N ASP A 94 15.34 26.05 14.40
CA ASP A 94 15.95 26.60 15.61
C ASP A 94 17.29 25.91 15.93
N ILE A 95 18.31 26.19 15.11
CA ILE A 95 19.74 25.93 15.42
C ILE A 95 20.48 27.26 15.55
#